data_AF-A0A950VHV1-F1
#
_entry.id   AF-A0A950VHV1-F1
#
_cell.length_a   1.000
_cell.length_b   1.000
_cell.length_c   1.000
_cell.angle_alpha   90.00
_cell.angle_beta   90.00
_cell.angle_gamma   90.00
#
_symmetry.space_group_name_H-M   'P 1'
#
loop_
_entity.id
_entity.type
_entity.pdbx_description
1 polymer ?
#
loop_
_entity_poly.entity_id
_entity_poly.type
_entity_poly.pdbx_seq_one_letter_code
_entity_poly.pdbx_strand_id
1 'polypeptide(L)'
;MAIDPREKWSDVFGGQEVNFQFVITVPQAFTGRAGWTYFTWTDHRTLAAGETAVTVDPNRPATVKVRLRVPEVREGTSLRTQLRVAVFRDNGTNPQAVAEKVIWVFGHNPFANREQWLKDLKIHLFDPEKTTGKALTDLKVPFEEITNVAVISDLKEGMLIIGQGVSFEIDYAYLPETLAKVAAAGVPVLCLAPSAGSIEIPGADVPGLPSPESLIFKRGGIIPQLDKRLDAEAWPPAGNLVKSTISLRGGTSGIVGDFGNKLGGWPWVEIDFTGPESKLVYCGFGLFGDEWNAGPAPRFFLARVLELMNPSADQSPAREKETDQ
;
A
#
# COMPACT_ATOMS: atom_id res chain seq x y z
N MET A 1 7.09 -27.44 18.03
CA MET A 1 7.19 -26.06 18.55
C MET A 1 7.19 -25.13 17.36
N ALA A 2 6.48 -24.01 17.46
CA ALA A 2 6.47 -22.98 16.42
C ALA A 2 6.82 -21.61 17.02
N ILE A 3 7.36 -20.74 16.18
CA ILE A 3 7.64 -19.34 16.48
C ILE A 3 6.99 -18.55 15.36
N ASP A 4 5.98 -17.74 15.68
CA ASP A 4 5.22 -16.98 14.69
C ASP A 4 5.34 -15.47 14.94
N PRO A 5 5.71 -14.66 13.94
CA PRO A 5 5.65 -13.22 14.07
C PRO A 5 4.19 -12.77 14.18
N ARG A 6 3.91 -11.90 15.16
CA ARG A 6 2.60 -11.30 15.36
C ARG A 6 2.34 -10.25 14.29
N GLU A 7 3.33 -9.40 14.02
CA GLU A 7 3.25 -8.37 12.99
C GLU A 7 3.40 -9.01 11.61
N LYS A 8 2.33 -8.91 10.81
CA LYS A 8 2.32 -9.39 9.42
C LYS A 8 3.02 -8.44 8.45
N TRP A 9 3.18 -7.18 8.83
CA TRP A 9 3.96 -6.20 8.08
C TRP A 9 5.47 -6.34 8.32
N SER A 10 6.27 -5.95 7.34
CA SER A 10 7.72 -6.04 7.22
C SER A 10 8.36 -4.75 6.68
N ASP A 11 7.56 -3.80 6.20
CA ASP A 11 8.05 -2.50 5.73
C ASP A 11 8.21 -1.48 6.87
N VAL A 12 9.39 -0.84 6.99
CA VAL A 12 9.71 0.14 8.04
C VAL A 12 10.51 1.34 7.50
N PHE A 13 10.42 2.49 8.15
CA PHE A 13 11.31 3.62 7.85
C PHE A 13 12.70 3.43 8.46
N GLY A 14 13.72 3.90 7.75
CA GLY A 14 15.08 3.99 8.28
C GLY A 14 15.18 4.93 9.48
N GLY A 15 16.18 4.70 10.33
CA GLY A 15 16.46 5.55 11.50
C GLY A 15 15.50 5.42 12.68
N GLN A 16 14.39 4.69 12.51
CA GLN A 16 13.37 4.52 13.53
C GLN A 16 13.63 3.32 14.44
N GLU A 17 12.97 3.34 15.59
CA GLU A 17 12.88 2.17 16.44
C GLU A 17 11.58 1.42 16.20
N VAL A 18 11.68 0.11 16.05
CA VAL A 18 10.55 -0.76 15.73
C VAL A 18 10.52 -1.94 16.70
N ASN A 19 9.31 -2.33 17.11
CA ASN A 19 9.09 -3.47 18.00
C ASN A 19 8.40 -4.61 17.24
N PHE A 20 9.00 -5.79 17.26
CA PHE A 20 8.40 -7.02 16.76
C PHE A 20 8.08 -7.96 17.92
N GLN A 21 6.99 -8.70 17.80
CA GLN A 21 6.55 -9.70 18.76
C GLN A 21 6.52 -11.06 18.09
N PHE A 22 7.11 -12.05 18.75
CA PHE A 22 7.09 -13.44 18.32
C PHE A 22 6.35 -14.28 19.36
N VAL A 23 5.35 -15.02 18.91
CA VAL A 23 4.59 -15.94 19.75
C VAL A 23 5.21 -17.32 19.64
N ILE A 24 5.58 -17.89 20.78
CA ILE A 24 6.16 -19.23 20.88
C ILE A 24 5.10 -20.19 21.37
N THR A 25 4.86 -21.25 20.61
CA THR A 25 3.93 -22.34 20.96
C THR A 25 4.66 -23.66 21.06
N VAL A 26 4.38 -24.43 22.12
CA VAL A 26 5.07 -25.70 22.41
C VAL A 26 4.11 -26.84 22.72
N PRO A 27 4.48 -28.09 22.39
CA PRO A 27 3.71 -29.26 22.79
C PRO A 27 3.95 -29.67 24.25
N GLN A 28 5.06 -29.23 24.86
CA GLN A 28 5.41 -29.54 26.25
C GLN A 28 6.08 -28.32 26.89
N ALA A 29 5.78 -28.10 28.16
CA ALA A 29 6.33 -27.00 28.93
C ALA A 29 7.87 -27.06 28.98
N PHE A 30 8.51 -25.89 28.99
CA PHE A 30 9.94 -25.77 29.22
C PHE A 30 10.35 -24.35 29.64
N THR A 31 11.54 -24.26 30.22
CA THR A 31 12.25 -23.01 30.45
C THR A 31 13.51 -22.98 29.61
N GLY A 32 13.85 -21.82 29.08
CA GLY A 32 15.03 -21.64 28.25
C GLY A 32 15.22 -20.19 27.86
N ARG A 33 15.74 -19.99 26.65
CA ARG A 33 16.07 -18.65 26.13
C ARG A 33 15.66 -18.52 24.67
N ALA A 34 15.24 -17.32 24.29
CA ALA A 34 15.06 -16.92 22.91
C ALA A 34 16.18 -15.95 22.54
N GLY A 35 17.08 -16.39 21.66
CA GLY A 35 18.12 -15.55 21.06
C GLY A 35 17.62 -14.96 19.75
N TRP A 36 17.99 -13.72 19.46
CA TRP A 36 17.65 -13.08 18.20
C TRP A 36 18.85 -12.35 17.59
N THR A 37 18.87 -12.27 16.27
CA THR A 37 19.90 -11.58 15.49
C THR A 37 19.25 -10.86 14.33
N TYR A 38 19.60 -9.59 14.18
CA TYR A 38 19.17 -8.72 13.09
C TYR A 38 20.37 -8.39 12.23
N PHE A 39 20.28 -8.66 10.93
CA PHE A 39 21.40 -8.54 10.00
C PHE A 39 20.94 -8.07 8.63
N THR A 40 21.86 -7.49 7.87
CA THR A 40 21.69 -7.16 6.45
C THR A 40 21.59 -8.42 5.61
N TRP A 41 20.73 -8.42 4.59
CA TRP A 41 20.49 -9.62 3.78
C TRP A 41 21.69 -9.99 2.89
N THR A 42 22.42 -9.00 2.36
CA THR A 42 23.42 -9.23 1.30
C THR A 42 24.78 -9.68 1.82
N ASP A 43 25.31 -9.06 2.87
CA ASP A 43 26.63 -9.38 3.45
C ASP A 43 26.55 -10.07 4.82
N HIS A 44 25.35 -10.35 5.32
CA HIS A 44 25.08 -10.97 6.63
C HIS A 44 25.72 -10.25 7.82
N ARG A 45 25.99 -8.94 7.68
CA ARG A 45 26.53 -8.14 8.77
C ARG A 45 25.48 -7.99 9.87
N THR A 46 25.84 -8.46 11.07
CA THR A 46 25.02 -8.28 12.26
C THR A 46 24.88 -6.79 12.60
N LEU A 47 23.65 -6.30 12.58
CA LEU A 47 23.27 -4.95 12.99
C LEU A 47 22.93 -4.90 14.48
N ALA A 48 22.27 -5.94 15.00
CA ALA A 48 21.93 -6.08 16.41
C ALA A 48 21.72 -7.55 16.78
N ALA A 49 21.89 -7.88 18.05
CA ALA A 49 21.55 -9.18 18.60
C ALA A 49 21.12 -9.04 20.07
N GLY A 50 20.41 -10.04 20.57
CA GLY A 50 20.03 -10.08 21.97
C GLY A 50 19.44 -11.42 22.37
N GLU A 51 19.11 -11.52 23.64
CA GLU A 51 18.55 -12.74 24.23
C GLU A 51 17.52 -12.38 25.29
N THR A 52 16.53 -13.24 25.48
CA THR A 52 15.53 -13.11 26.54
C THR A 52 15.18 -14.48 27.09
N ALA A 53 15.13 -14.61 28.42
CA ALA A 53 14.66 -15.82 29.06
C ALA A 53 13.18 -16.06 28.72
N VAL A 54 12.81 -17.31 28.46
CA VAL A 54 11.44 -17.70 28.15
C VAL A 54 11.00 -18.88 28.98
N THR A 55 9.78 -18.81 29.49
CA THR A 55 9.07 -19.93 30.08
C THR A 55 7.78 -20.10 29.30
N VAL A 56 7.58 -21.28 28.73
CA VAL A 56 6.44 -21.57 27.83
C VAL A 56 5.75 -22.83 28.32
N ASP A 57 4.42 -22.83 28.27
CA ASP A 57 3.56 -23.98 28.57
C ASP A 57 2.61 -24.23 27.39
N PRO A 58 2.16 -25.48 27.12
CA PRO A 58 1.26 -25.76 26.01
C PRO A 58 -0.04 -24.95 26.02
N ASN A 59 -0.54 -24.59 27.21
CA ASN A 59 -1.76 -23.81 27.37
C ASN A 59 -1.51 -22.31 27.49
N ARG A 60 -0.24 -21.89 27.52
CA ARG A 60 0.16 -20.49 27.69
C ARG A 60 1.36 -20.17 26.79
N PRO A 61 1.10 -19.74 25.53
CA PRO A 61 2.14 -19.26 24.63
C PRO A 61 2.94 -18.12 25.27
N ALA A 62 4.24 -18.08 24.99
CA ALA A 62 5.10 -16.99 25.42
C ALA A 62 5.28 -15.97 24.29
N THR A 63 5.46 -14.70 24.67
CA THR A 63 5.73 -13.61 23.72
C THR A 63 7.13 -13.07 23.94
N VAL A 64 7.95 -13.12 22.89
CA VAL A 64 9.27 -12.46 22.85
C VAL A 64 9.10 -11.12 22.16
N LYS A 65 9.51 -10.04 22.82
CA LYS A 65 9.54 -8.69 22.25
C LYS A 65 10.96 -8.38 21.79
N VAL A 66 11.12 -8.07 20.51
CA VAL A 66 12.39 -7.65 19.91
C VAL A 66 12.30 -6.17 19.55
N ARG A 67 13.11 -5.35 20.21
CA ARG A 67 13.22 -3.91 19.96
C ARG A 67 14.43 -3.67 19.05
N LEU A 68 14.19 -3.18 17.84
CA LEU A 68 15.22 -2.94 16.83
C LEU A 68 15.41 -1.45 16.59
N ARG A 69 16.66 -1.00 16.57
CA ARG A 69 17.03 0.28 15.97
C ARG A 69 17.35 0.04 14.50
N VAL A 70 16.47 0.51 13.63
CA VAL A 70 16.58 0.31 12.18
C VAL A 70 17.66 1.25 11.64
N PRO A 71 18.58 0.79 10.77
CA PRO A 71 19.59 1.66 10.18
C PRO A 71 18.96 2.78 9.35
N GLU A 72 19.67 3.90 9.24
CA GLU A 72 19.32 4.96 8.31
C GLU A 72 19.47 4.48 6.86
N VAL A 73 18.57 4.94 5.99
CA VAL A 73 18.61 4.64 4.55
C VAL A 73 18.47 5.96 3.79
N ARG A 74 19.21 6.10 2.69
CA ARG A 74 19.15 7.32 1.87
C ARG A 74 17.77 7.42 1.20
N GLU A 75 17.32 8.64 1.00
CA GLU A 75 16.08 8.90 0.28
C GLU A 75 16.10 8.30 -1.14
N GLY A 76 14.98 7.71 -1.55
CA GLY A 76 14.85 6.99 -2.82
C GLY A 76 15.58 5.63 -2.88
N THR A 77 16.05 5.10 -1.75
CA THR A 77 16.65 3.76 -1.67
C THR A 77 15.93 2.88 -0.64
N SER A 78 16.14 1.57 -0.74
CA SER A 78 15.67 0.60 0.24
C SER A 78 16.79 -0.38 0.63
N LEU A 79 16.78 -0.84 1.87
CA LEU A 79 17.68 -1.87 2.38
C LEU A 79 16.89 -3.10 2.80
N ARG A 80 17.28 -4.27 2.32
CA ARG A 80 16.73 -5.55 2.75
C ARG A 80 17.50 -6.08 3.95
N THR A 81 16.79 -6.38 5.03
CA THR A 81 17.36 -6.96 6.25
C THR A 81 16.57 -8.19 6.69
N GLN A 82 17.11 -8.91 7.68
CA GLN A 82 16.49 -10.11 8.20
C GLN A 82 16.61 -10.14 9.72
N LEU A 83 15.49 -10.44 10.38
CA LEU A 83 15.42 -10.75 11.80
C LEU A 83 15.24 -12.26 11.97
N ARG A 84 16.18 -12.90 12.64
CA ARG A 84 16.15 -14.31 13.01
C ARG A 84 15.92 -14.45 14.50
N VAL A 85 14.94 -15.25 14.90
CA VAL A 85 14.63 -15.58 16.30
C VAL A 85 14.74 -17.08 16.48
N ALA A 86 15.53 -17.52 17.44
CA ALA A 86 15.79 -18.91 17.74
C ALA A 86 15.51 -19.21 19.21
N VAL A 87 14.82 -20.32 19.47
CA VAL A 87 14.46 -20.75 20.83
C VAL A 87 15.30 -21.95 21.23
N PHE A 88 15.89 -21.89 22.41
CA PHE A 88 16.75 -22.92 22.99
C PHE A 88 16.11 -23.42 24.28
N ARG A 89 16.06 -24.75 24.44
CA ARG A 89 15.58 -25.40 25.65
C ARG A 89 16.75 -25.60 26.61
N ASP A 90 16.51 -25.29 27.88
CA ASP A 90 17.55 -25.35 28.92
C ASP A 90 18.83 -24.58 28.49
N ASN A 91 19.99 -24.98 28.99
CA ASN A 91 21.29 -24.42 28.58
C ASN A 91 21.82 -25.04 27.26
N GLY A 92 20.92 -25.52 26.39
CA GLY A 92 21.27 -26.11 25.11
C GLY A 92 21.88 -25.11 24.12
N THR A 93 22.78 -25.62 23.26
CA THR A 93 23.42 -24.85 22.18
C THR A 93 22.68 -24.97 20.85
N ASN A 94 21.87 -26.01 20.66
CA ASN A 94 21.13 -26.23 19.43
C ASN A 94 19.72 -25.63 19.52
N PRO A 95 19.31 -24.79 18.55
CA PRO A 95 17.98 -24.21 18.55
C PRO A 95 16.93 -25.30 18.29
N GLN A 96 15.85 -25.26 19.05
CA GLN A 96 14.73 -26.19 18.94
C GLN A 96 13.68 -25.70 17.92
N ALA A 97 13.64 -24.39 17.66
CA ALA A 97 12.89 -23.77 16.57
C ALA A 97 13.57 -22.47 16.17
N VAL A 98 13.35 -22.08 14.91
CA VAL A 98 13.85 -20.84 14.33
C VAL A 98 12.73 -20.21 13.51
N ALA A 99 12.52 -18.91 13.67
CA ALA A 99 11.72 -18.10 12.76
C ALA A 99 12.59 -17.02 12.14
N GLU A 100 12.27 -16.70 10.89
CA GLU A 100 12.93 -15.65 10.14
C GLU A 100 11.88 -14.70 9.59
N LYS A 101 12.18 -13.41 9.66
CA LYS A 101 11.35 -12.33 9.14
C LYS A 101 12.21 -11.42 8.30
N VAL A 102 11.89 -11.32 7.01
CA VAL A 102 12.45 -10.28 6.14
C VAL A 102 11.87 -8.94 6.59
N ILE A 103 12.70 -7.90 6.59
CA ILE A 103 12.31 -6.52 6.88
C ILE A 103 12.85 -5.66 5.73
N TRP A 104 11.99 -4.83 5.15
CA TRP A 104 12.39 -3.85 4.15
C TRP A 104 12.44 -2.47 4.80
N VAL A 105 13.61 -1.85 4.72
CA VAL A 105 13.87 -0.52 5.29
C VAL A 105 13.85 0.50 4.16
N PHE A 106 13.03 1.53 4.28
CA PHE A 106 12.85 2.57 3.27
C PHE A 106 13.27 3.95 3.76
N GLY A 107 13.68 4.82 2.84
CA GLY A 107 13.69 6.27 3.08
C GLY A 107 12.28 6.83 3.33
N HIS A 108 12.17 8.08 3.76
CA HIS A 108 10.89 8.70 4.06
C HIS A 108 10.11 9.19 2.83
N ASN A 109 10.83 9.58 1.78
CA ASN A 109 10.29 10.16 0.55
C ASN A 109 10.51 9.21 -0.63
N PRO A 110 9.44 8.59 -1.16
CA PRO A 110 9.54 7.72 -2.33
C PRO A 110 9.80 8.50 -3.63
N PHE A 111 9.71 9.82 -3.62
CA PHE A 111 9.84 10.69 -4.78
C PHE A 111 11.19 11.41 -4.87
N ALA A 112 12.18 10.98 -4.09
CA ALA A 112 13.49 11.60 -4.10
C ALA A 112 14.12 11.60 -5.50
N ASN A 113 14.57 12.76 -5.97
CA ASN A 113 15.13 12.98 -7.31
C ASN A 113 14.13 12.78 -8.46
N ARG A 114 12.83 12.92 -8.20
CA ARG A 114 11.75 12.78 -9.19
C ARG A 114 10.91 14.04 -9.35
N GLU A 115 11.45 15.19 -8.97
CA GLU A 115 10.74 16.45 -8.93
C GLU A 115 10.24 16.88 -10.32
N GLN A 116 11.03 16.66 -11.37
CA GLN A 116 10.62 17.00 -12.73
C GLN A 116 9.49 16.09 -13.21
N TRP A 117 9.64 14.77 -13.04
CA TRP A 117 8.58 13.81 -13.38
C TRP A 117 7.26 14.15 -12.68
N LEU A 118 7.30 14.46 -11.38
CA LEU A 118 6.12 14.86 -10.62
C LEU A 118 5.45 16.13 -11.18
N LYS A 119 6.23 17.12 -11.63
CA LYS A 119 5.68 18.32 -12.29
C LYS A 119 5.04 17.98 -13.63
N ASP A 120 5.65 17.08 -14.39
CA ASP A 120 5.17 16.67 -15.71
C ASP A 120 3.85 15.88 -15.61
N LEU A 121 3.53 15.29 -14.45
CA LEU A 121 2.23 14.66 -14.21
C LEU A 121 1.05 15.65 -14.27
N LYS A 122 1.29 16.95 -14.03
CA LYS A 122 0.25 17.99 -13.96
C LYS A 122 -0.97 17.51 -13.16
N ILE A 123 -0.74 17.16 -11.89
CA ILE A 123 -1.78 16.56 -11.04
C ILE A 123 -2.86 17.60 -10.76
N HIS A 124 -4.11 17.27 -11.10
CA HIS A 124 -5.31 17.96 -10.67
C HIS A 124 -5.95 17.16 -9.53
N LEU A 125 -6.17 17.79 -8.37
CA LEU A 125 -6.67 17.14 -7.18
C LEU A 125 -8.06 17.66 -6.80
N PHE A 126 -9.05 16.78 -6.80
CA PHE A 126 -10.35 17.04 -6.16
C PHE A 126 -10.40 16.32 -4.81
N ASP A 127 -10.20 17.05 -3.71
CA ASP A 127 -10.08 16.50 -2.35
C ASP A 127 -10.83 17.38 -1.33
N PRO A 128 -12.17 17.33 -1.29
CA PRO A 128 -12.96 18.14 -0.35
C PRO A 128 -12.58 17.89 1.12
N GLU A 129 -12.08 16.69 1.44
CA GLU A 129 -11.65 16.29 2.79
C GLU A 129 -10.25 16.80 3.16
N LYS A 130 -9.47 17.30 2.18
CA LYS A 130 -8.11 17.86 2.33
C LYS A 130 -7.06 16.92 2.92
N THR A 131 -7.36 15.63 3.05
CA THR A 131 -6.45 14.63 3.62
C THR A 131 -5.36 14.25 2.63
N THR A 132 -5.72 14.12 1.37
CA THR A 132 -4.81 13.76 0.26
C THR A 132 -3.91 14.95 -0.07
N GLY A 133 -4.49 16.15 -0.20
CA GLY A 133 -3.74 17.36 -0.53
C GLY A 133 -2.67 17.71 0.53
N LYS A 134 -2.98 17.49 1.81
CA LYS A 134 -1.99 17.64 2.89
C LYS A 134 -0.81 16.67 2.72
N ALA A 135 -1.10 15.39 2.48
CA ALA A 135 -0.07 14.36 2.30
C ALA A 135 0.83 14.61 1.08
N LEU A 136 0.24 15.05 -0.05
CA LEU A 136 0.99 15.44 -1.24
C LEU A 136 1.88 16.67 -0.96
N THR A 137 1.36 17.66 -0.24
CA THR A 137 2.13 18.85 0.17
C THR A 137 3.33 18.48 1.04
N ASP A 138 3.16 17.58 2.02
CA ASP A 138 4.23 17.13 2.92
C ASP A 138 5.38 16.45 2.14
N LEU A 139 5.07 15.76 1.03
CA LEU A 139 6.06 15.15 0.14
C LEU A 139 6.53 16.08 -0.99
N LYS A 140 6.07 17.33 -1.02
CA LYS A 140 6.37 18.32 -2.07
C LYS A 140 5.95 17.84 -3.47
N VAL A 141 4.88 17.05 -3.54
CA VAL A 141 4.26 16.67 -4.81
C VAL A 141 3.43 17.86 -5.31
N PRO A 142 3.73 18.43 -6.49
CA PRO A 142 2.98 19.54 -7.06
C PRO A 142 1.59 19.06 -7.52
N PHE A 143 0.56 19.84 -7.20
CA PHE A 143 -0.80 19.64 -7.70
C PHE A 143 -1.54 20.97 -7.80
N GLU A 144 -2.60 20.99 -8.62
CA GLU A 144 -3.60 22.05 -8.69
C GLU A 144 -4.90 21.56 -8.02
N GLU A 145 -5.43 22.31 -7.07
CA GLU A 145 -6.67 21.96 -6.38
C GLU A 145 -7.89 22.33 -7.23
N ILE A 146 -8.77 21.35 -7.46
CA ILE A 146 -10.10 21.55 -8.04
C ILE A 146 -11.11 21.60 -6.90
N THR A 147 -11.82 22.72 -6.80
CA THR A 147 -12.88 22.91 -5.80
C THR A 147 -14.30 22.77 -6.37
N ASN A 148 -14.42 22.71 -7.69
CA ASN A 148 -15.70 22.61 -8.40
C ASN A 148 -15.69 21.44 -9.39
N VAL A 149 -16.59 20.49 -9.20
CA VAL A 149 -16.74 19.30 -10.05
C VAL A 149 -17.00 19.65 -11.52
N ALA A 150 -17.62 20.80 -11.82
CA ALA A 150 -17.84 21.22 -13.20
C ALA A 150 -16.54 21.35 -14.01
N VAL A 151 -15.44 21.73 -13.36
CA VAL A 151 -14.12 21.87 -13.99
C VAL A 151 -13.54 20.51 -14.41
N ILE A 152 -13.93 19.43 -13.73
CA ILE A 152 -13.43 18.08 -14.00
C ILE A 152 -13.78 17.67 -15.44
N SER A 153 -15.00 17.97 -15.90
CA SER A 153 -15.48 17.65 -17.26
C SER A 153 -14.67 18.35 -18.36
N ASP A 154 -14.05 19.49 -18.04
CA ASP A 154 -13.32 20.31 -19.00
C ASP A 154 -11.84 19.95 -19.10
N LEU A 155 -11.33 19.07 -18.23
CA LEU A 155 -9.95 18.61 -18.27
C LEU A 155 -9.60 17.95 -19.62
N LYS A 156 -8.43 18.30 -20.15
CA LYS A 156 -7.89 17.79 -21.43
C LYS A 156 -6.50 17.19 -21.34
N GLU A 157 -5.77 17.47 -20.26
CA GLU A 157 -4.40 17.01 -20.05
C GLU A 157 -4.12 16.80 -18.55
N GLY A 158 -2.95 16.23 -18.26
CA GLY A 158 -2.52 15.94 -16.89
C GLY A 158 -3.13 14.66 -16.33
N MET A 159 -3.18 14.58 -15.00
CA MET A 159 -3.75 13.45 -14.27
C MET A 159 -4.76 13.97 -13.25
N LEU A 160 -5.92 13.33 -13.16
CA LEU A 160 -6.91 13.63 -12.14
C LEU A 160 -6.79 12.67 -10.96
N ILE A 161 -6.70 13.20 -9.75
CA ILE A 161 -6.79 12.44 -8.51
C ILE A 161 -8.06 12.87 -7.76
N ILE A 162 -8.88 11.89 -7.39
CA ILE A 162 -9.98 12.07 -6.45
C ILE A 162 -9.49 11.62 -5.07
N GLY A 163 -9.56 12.55 -4.12
CA GLY A 163 -9.04 12.38 -2.77
C GLY A 163 -9.65 11.21 -2.02
N GLN A 164 -8.89 10.70 -1.04
CA GLN A 164 -9.33 9.60 -0.20
C GLN A 164 -10.64 9.91 0.54
N GLY A 165 -11.61 9.01 0.43
CA GLY A 165 -12.84 9.08 1.20
C GLY A 165 -13.96 9.91 0.59
N VAL A 166 -13.78 10.46 -0.62
CA VAL A 166 -14.87 11.14 -1.34
C VAL A 166 -16.02 10.14 -1.55
N SER A 167 -17.22 10.53 -1.11
CA SER A 167 -18.45 9.75 -1.33
C SER A 167 -19.07 10.11 -2.68
N PHE A 168 -19.50 9.12 -3.46
CA PHE A 168 -20.26 9.34 -4.69
C PHE A 168 -21.78 9.30 -4.46
N GLU A 169 -22.22 9.56 -3.23
CA GLU A 169 -23.64 9.75 -2.92
C GLU A 169 -24.06 11.21 -3.17
N ILE A 170 -25.07 11.68 -2.44
CA ILE A 170 -25.88 12.89 -2.66
C ILE A 170 -25.13 14.06 -3.35
N ASP A 171 -23.99 14.50 -2.82
CA ASP A 171 -23.30 15.69 -3.33
C ASP A 171 -22.50 15.46 -4.63
N TYR A 172 -22.15 14.21 -4.94
CA TYR A 172 -21.27 13.83 -6.05
C TYR A 172 -21.78 12.63 -6.85
N ALA A 173 -23.10 12.42 -6.91
CA ALA A 173 -23.71 11.27 -7.56
C ALA A 173 -23.37 11.12 -9.06
N TYR A 174 -23.14 12.23 -9.77
CA TYR A 174 -22.75 12.24 -11.19
C TYR A 174 -21.24 12.18 -11.42
N LEU A 175 -20.44 12.25 -10.35
CA LEU A 175 -18.98 12.26 -10.46
C LEU A 175 -18.48 10.98 -11.14
N PRO A 176 -18.93 9.75 -10.79
CA PRO A 176 -18.41 8.54 -11.44
C PRO A 176 -18.55 8.50 -12.96
N GLU A 177 -19.70 8.92 -13.48
CA GLU A 177 -19.94 9.03 -14.92
C GLU A 177 -18.96 10.03 -15.55
N THR A 178 -18.75 11.16 -14.87
CA THR A 178 -17.81 12.20 -15.32
C THR A 178 -16.39 11.67 -15.35
N LEU A 179 -15.96 10.92 -14.32
CA LEU A 179 -14.62 10.33 -14.25
C LEU A 179 -14.37 9.32 -15.38
N ALA A 180 -15.36 8.48 -15.70
CA ALA A 180 -15.28 7.56 -16.83
C ALA A 180 -15.12 8.30 -18.17
N LYS A 181 -15.86 9.39 -18.38
CA LYS A 181 -15.76 10.21 -19.59
C LYS A 181 -14.42 10.94 -19.71
N VAL A 182 -13.92 11.49 -18.60
CA VAL A 182 -12.60 12.16 -18.54
C VAL A 182 -11.48 11.16 -18.83
N ALA A 183 -11.55 9.96 -18.23
CA ALA A 183 -10.63 8.87 -18.53
C ALA A 183 -10.68 8.53 -20.02
N ALA A 184 -11.84 8.20 -20.57
CA ALA A 184 -11.98 7.87 -21.99
C ALA A 184 -11.55 9.00 -22.96
N ALA A 185 -11.51 10.25 -22.49
CA ALA A 185 -10.99 11.40 -23.24
C ALA A 185 -9.46 11.57 -23.16
N GLY A 186 -8.75 10.71 -22.43
CA GLY A 186 -7.29 10.61 -22.43
C GLY A 186 -6.60 11.10 -21.16
N VAL A 187 -7.36 11.49 -20.14
CA VAL A 187 -6.80 11.97 -18.86
C VAL A 187 -6.80 10.81 -17.86
N PRO A 188 -5.64 10.30 -17.39
CA PRO A 188 -5.62 9.27 -16.37
C PRO A 188 -6.32 9.73 -15.09
N VAL A 189 -7.18 8.87 -14.53
CA VAL A 189 -7.98 9.17 -13.32
C VAL A 189 -7.71 8.16 -12.22
N LEU A 190 -7.28 8.64 -11.06
CA LEU A 190 -7.07 7.82 -9.86
C LEU A 190 -8.05 8.23 -8.76
N CYS A 191 -8.90 7.30 -8.34
CA CYS A 191 -9.82 7.49 -7.22
C CYS A 191 -9.32 6.75 -5.98
N LEU A 192 -9.08 7.49 -4.91
CA LEU A 192 -8.52 6.94 -3.67
C LEU A 192 -9.67 6.65 -2.70
N ALA A 193 -9.73 5.40 -2.25
CA ALA A 193 -10.75 4.78 -1.41
C ALA A 193 -12.07 5.55 -1.28
N PRO A 194 -12.93 5.55 -2.33
CA PRO A 194 -14.25 6.18 -2.26
C PRO A 194 -15.04 5.61 -1.07
N SER A 195 -15.63 6.46 -0.24
CA SER A 195 -16.23 6.00 1.03
C SER A 195 -17.58 5.32 0.85
N ALA A 196 -18.36 5.76 -0.14
CA ALA A 196 -19.68 5.23 -0.48
C ALA A 196 -20.09 5.62 -1.91
N GLY A 197 -21.26 5.13 -2.34
CA GLY A 197 -21.86 5.42 -3.64
C GLY A 197 -21.81 4.24 -4.60
N SER A 198 -22.35 4.45 -5.79
CA SER A 198 -22.50 3.40 -6.81
C SER A 198 -22.03 3.92 -8.17
N ILE A 199 -21.54 3.00 -8.99
CA ILE A 199 -21.16 3.27 -10.37
C ILE A 199 -21.86 2.29 -11.29
N GLU A 200 -22.29 2.77 -12.44
CA GLU A 200 -22.63 1.88 -13.55
C GLU A 200 -21.33 1.41 -14.19
N ILE A 201 -21.17 0.09 -14.36
CA ILE A 201 -19.94 -0.46 -14.92
C ILE A 201 -19.90 -0.14 -16.43
N PRO A 202 -18.88 0.61 -16.92
CA PRO A 202 -18.76 0.94 -18.33
C PRO A 202 -18.72 -0.33 -19.21
N GLY A 203 -19.34 -0.28 -20.39
CA GLY A 203 -19.41 -1.42 -21.31
C GLY A 203 -20.53 -2.43 -21.05
N ALA A 204 -21.36 -2.24 -20.01
CA ALA A 204 -22.56 -3.06 -19.77
C ALA A 204 -23.82 -2.54 -20.50
N ASP A 205 -23.67 -2.07 -21.75
CA ASP A 205 -24.73 -1.44 -22.57
C ASP A 205 -25.43 -0.22 -21.93
N VAL A 206 -24.70 0.51 -21.10
CA VAL A 206 -25.19 1.72 -20.41
C VAL A 206 -25.15 2.92 -21.36
N PRO A 207 -26.29 3.56 -21.69
CA PRO A 207 -26.32 4.72 -22.58
C PRO A 207 -25.47 5.89 -22.05
N GLY A 208 -24.60 6.43 -22.90
CA GLY A 208 -23.82 7.64 -22.57
C GLY A 208 -22.50 7.39 -21.83
N LEU A 209 -22.20 6.15 -21.43
CA LEU A 209 -20.89 5.78 -20.91
C LEU A 209 -19.94 5.31 -22.03
N PRO A 210 -18.64 5.63 -21.94
CA PRO A 210 -17.64 5.12 -22.87
C PRO A 210 -17.49 3.60 -22.72
N SER A 211 -17.17 2.93 -23.83
CA SER A 211 -16.86 1.48 -23.81
C SER A 211 -15.38 1.28 -23.47
N PRO A 212 -15.06 0.58 -22.38
CA PRO A 212 -13.68 0.26 -22.04
C PRO A 212 -13.15 -0.89 -22.91
N GLU A 213 -11.82 -0.97 -23.04
CA GLU A 213 -11.14 -2.15 -23.61
C GLU A 213 -11.10 -3.30 -22.61
N SER A 214 -10.77 -2.99 -21.35
CA SER A 214 -10.70 -3.96 -20.28
C SER A 214 -11.20 -3.43 -18.95
N LEU A 215 -11.72 -4.36 -18.16
CA LEU A 215 -12.11 -4.18 -16.77
C LEU A 215 -11.39 -5.24 -15.94
N ILE A 216 -10.55 -4.81 -15.00
CA ILE A 216 -9.74 -5.73 -14.19
C ILE A 216 -10.00 -5.49 -12.71
N PHE A 217 -10.42 -6.54 -12.02
CA PHE A 217 -10.71 -6.52 -10.59
C PHE A 217 -9.63 -7.30 -9.83
N LYS A 218 -8.92 -6.63 -8.91
CA LYS A 218 -7.83 -7.24 -8.13
C LYS A 218 -8.10 -7.11 -6.63
N ARG A 219 -7.54 -8.06 -5.87
CA ARG A 219 -7.43 -7.99 -4.40
C ARG A 219 -6.06 -7.40 -4.02
N GLY A 220 -5.62 -7.59 -2.77
CA GLY A 220 -4.30 -7.15 -2.29
C GLY A 220 -3.11 -7.60 -3.14
N GLY A 221 -3.26 -8.63 -3.98
CA GLY A 221 -2.21 -9.12 -4.88
C GLY A 221 -1.67 -8.07 -5.88
N ILE A 222 -2.34 -6.95 -6.11
CA ILE A 222 -1.79 -5.84 -6.91
C ILE A 222 -0.60 -5.15 -6.24
N ILE A 223 -0.55 -5.11 -4.90
CA ILE A 223 0.54 -4.47 -4.15
C ILE A 223 1.89 -5.09 -4.51
N PRO A 224 2.11 -6.42 -4.35
CA PRO A 224 3.38 -7.05 -4.71
C PRO A 224 3.60 -7.16 -6.23
N GLN A 225 2.56 -6.97 -7.06
CA GLN A 225 2.73 -6.83 -8.50
C GLN A 225 3.39 -5.50 -8.87
N LEU A 226 3.00 -4.41 -8.18
CA LEU A 226 3.59 -3.08 -8.37
C LEU A 226 4.94 -2.94 -7.66
N ASP A 227 5.08 -3.48 -6.44
CA ASP A 227 6.32 -3.49 -5.70
C ASP A 227 6.39 -4.68 -4.74
N LYS A 228 7.22 -5.67 -5.10
CA LYS A 228 7.40 -6.94 -4.36
C LYS A 228 7.92 -6.76 -2.93
N ARG A 229 8.41 -5.56 -2.59
CA ARG A 229 8.88 -5.25 -1.25
C ARG A 229 7.72 -5.02 -0.29
N LEU A 230 6.62 -4.47 -0.80
CA LEU A 230 5.49 -4.01 0.01
C LEU A 230 4.57 -5.16 0.44
N ASP A 231 4.13 -5.13 1.70
CA ASP A 231 3.22 -6.14 2.24
C ASP A 231 1.80 -6.01 1.66
N ALA A 232 1.22 -7.14 1.22
CA ALA A 232 -0.14 -7.18 0.68
C ALA A 232 -1.24 -7.39 1.75
N GLU A 233 -0.85 -7.82 2.95
CA GLU A 233 -1.78 -8.34 3.96
C GLU A 233 -2.08 -7.36 5.08
N ALA A 234 -1.08 -6.57 5.49
CA ALA A 234 -1.21 -5.66 6.63
C ALA A 234 -0.21 -4.53 6.52
N TRP A 235 -0.63 -3.32 6.87
CA TRP A 235 0.25 -2.17 7.13
C TRP A 235 0.04 -1.65 8.56
N PRO A 236 1.07 -1.07 9.19
CA PRO A 236 0.88 -0.37 10.45
C PRO A 236 -0.07 0.83 10.27
N PRO A 237 -0.78 1.26 11.33
CA PRO A 237 -0.73 0.74 12.69
C PRO A 237 -1.76 -0.38 12.97
N ALA A 238 -2.88 -0.40 12.23
CA ALA A 238 -4.04 -1.25 12.53
C ALA A 238 -4.08 -2.58 11.77
N GLY A 239 -3.24 -2.76 10.74
CA GLY A 239 -3.26 -3.93 9.87
C GLY A 239 -4.42 -3.96 8.86
N ASN A 240 -5.40 -3.06 8.95
CA ASN A 240 -6.47 -2.97 7.97
C ASN A 240 -6.08 -2.07 6.79
N LEU A 241 -5.58 -2.73 5.75
CA LEU A 241 -5.18 -2.11 4.49
C LEU A 241 -6.37 -1.58 3.66
N VAL A 242 -7.51 -2.27 3.70
CA VAL A 242 -8.65 -2.00 2.80
C VAL A 242 -9.64 -1.06 3.49
N LYS A 243 -9.82 0.13 2.92
CA LYS A 243 -10.81 1.13 3.39
C LYS A 243 -12.10 1.09 2.58
N SER A 244 -12.00 0.72 1.31
CA SER A 244 -13.13 0.61 0.41
C SER A 244 -12.97 -0.58 -0.52
N THR A 245 -14.10 -1.15 -0.90
CA THR A 245 -14.20 -2.23 -1.88
C THR A 245 -15.35 -1.93 -2.81
N ILE A 246 -15.22 -2.38 -4.05
CA ILE A 246 -16.35 -2.49 -4.97
C ILE A 246 -16.98 -3.88 -4.86
N SER A 247 -18.31 -3.93 -4.91
CA SER A 247 -19.08 -5.17 -5.07
C SER A 247 -19.99 -5.04 -6.29
N LEU A 248 -20.05 -6.09 -7.11
CA LEU A 248 -20.89 -6.09 -8.30
C LEU A 248 -22.26 -6.67 -7.98
N ARG A 249 -23.31 -6.03 -8.49
CA ARG A 249 -24.69 -6.54 -8.45
C ARG A 249 -25.43 -6.22 -9.75
N GLY A 250 -26.48 -6.98 -10.02
CA GLY A 250 -27.45 -6.61 -11.04
C GLY A 250 -28.23 -5.37 -10.62
N GLY A 251 -28.33 -4.40 -11.52
CA GLY A 251 -29.19 -3.23 -11.43
C GLY A 251 -30.28 -3.26 -12.51
N THR A 252 -31.12 -2.23 -12.53
CA THR A 252 -32.21 -2.09 -13.51
C THR A 252 -31.71 -1.81 -14.92
N SER A 253 -30.57 -1.12 -15.05
CA SER A 253 -29.96 -0.68 -16.31
C SER A 253 -28.73 -1.50 -16.72
N GLY A 254 -28.28 -2.46 -15.90
CA GLY A 254 -27.06 -3.22 -16.16
C GLY A 254 -26.35 -3.68 -14.89
N ILE A 255 -25.03 -3.76 -14.94
CA ILE A 255 -24.20 -4.12 -13.78
C ILE A 255 -23.83 -2.85 -13.01
N VAL A 256 -24.08 -2.86 -11.70
CA VAL A 256 -23.74 -1.77 -10.79
C VAL A 256 -22.64 -2.22 -9.85
N GLY A 257 -21.63 -1.36 -9.68
CA GLY A 257 -20.62 -1.49 -8.64
C GLY A 257 -20.98 -0.61 -7.45
N ASP A 258 -21.18 -1.19 -6.28
CA ASP A 258 -21.33 -0.42 -5.04
C ASP A 258 -20.00 -0.31 -4.31
N PHE A 259 -19.62 0.91 -3.94
CA PHE A 259 -18.51 1.18 -3.04
C PHE A 259 -18.94 1.06 -1.57
N GLY A 260 -18.04 0.55 -0.75
CA GLY A 260 -18.19 0.48 0.70
C GLY A 260 -17.27 -0.58 1.30
N ASN A 261 -17.44 -0.88 2.58
CA ASN A 261 -16.64 -1.88 3.28
C ASN A 261 -17.37 -3.23 3.35
N LYS A 262 -17.59 -3.87 2.18
CA LYS A 262 -18.26 -5.17 2.10
C LYS A 262 -17.23 -6.30 2.08
N LEU A 263 -17.46 -7.31 2.91
CA LEU A 263 -16.65 -8.53 2.91
C LEU A 263 -16.68 -9.18 1.52
N GLY A 264 -15.51 -9.52 1.00
CA GLY A 264 -15.37 -10.20 -0.28
C GLY A 264 -15.39 -9.30 -1.51
N GLY A 265 -15.56 -7.98 -1.38
CA GLY A 265 -15.40 -7.04 -2.49
C GLY A 265 -13.96 -6.93 -3.00
N TRP A 266 -13.76 -6.17 -4.08
CA TRP A 266 -12.45 -5.89 -4.66
C TRP A 266 -11.97 -4.48 -4.26
N PRO A 267 -10.80 -4.34 -3.62
CA PRO A 267 -10.20 -3.05 -3.32
C PRO A 267 -9.53 -2.39 -4.52
N TRP A 268 -9.51 -3.03 -5.69
CA TRP A 268 -8.82 -2.49 -6.86
C TRP A 268 -9.58 -2.78 -8.14
N VAL A 269 -9.86 -1.73 -8.90
CA VAL A 269 -10.50 -1.80 -10.22
C VAL A 269 -9.68 -0.96 -11.19
N GLU A 270 -9.24 -1.57 -12.28
CA GLU A 270 -8.67 -0.89 -13.45
C GLU A 270 -9.69 -0.91 -14.58
N ILE A 271 -9.89 0.23 -15.23
CA ILE A 271 -10.70 0.40 -16.43
C ILE A 271 -9.80 1.05 -17.48
N ASP A 272 -9.49 0.30 -18.54
CA ASP A 272 -8.64 0.79 -19.63
C ASP A 272 -9.49 1.25 -20.82
N PHE A 273 -9.09 2.34 -21.47
CA PHE A 273 -9.76 2.88 -22.66
C PHE A 273 -8.79 2.96 -23.86
N THR A 274 -9.29 2.57 -25.04
CA THR A 274 -8.52 2.43 -26.31
C THR A 274 -8.50 3.65 -27.21
N GLY A 275 -9.15 4.75 -26.81
CA GLY A 275 -9.06 6.01 -27.55
C GLY A 275 -7.66 6.62 -27.38
N PRO A 276 -7.52 7.85 -26.85
CA PRO A 276 -6.26 8.20 -26.21
C PRO A 276 -6.01 7.19 -25.06
N GLU A 277 -4.88 6.47 -25.10
CA GLU A 277 -4.53 5.45 -24.10
C GLU A 277 -4.55 6.07 -22.69
N SER A 278 -5.49 5.62 -21.86
CA SER A 278 -5.67 6.13 -20.51
C SER A 278 -6.35 5.09 -19.63
N LYS A 279 -6.38 5.38 -18.33
CA LYS A 279 -6.94 4.48 -17.32
C LYS A 279 -7.77 5.24 -16.30
N LEU A 280 -8.81 4.59 -15.81
CA LEU A 280 -9.49 4.94 -14.57
C LEU A 280 -9.22 3.83 -13.56
N VAL A 281 -8.64 4.21 -12.41
CA VAL A 281 -8.36 3.30 -11.31
C VAL A 281 -9.15 3.69 -10.08
N TYR A 282 -9.88 2.73 -9.51
CA TYR A 282 -10.42 2.83 -8.16
C TYR A 282 -9.53 2.04 -7.21
N CYS A 283 -8.81 2.75 -6.34
CA CYS A 283 -7.89 2.18 -5.35
C CYS A 283 -8.49 2.27 -3.95
N GLY A 284 -9.11 1.19 -3.49
CA GLY A 284 -9.75 1.02 -2.19
C GLY A 284 -8.81 0.85 -0.98
N PHE A 285 -7.50 0.89 -1.17
CA PHE A 285 -6.53 0.83 -0.09
C PHE A 285 -6.43 2.18 0.64
N GLY A 286 -6.31 2.13 1.97
CA GLY A 286 -6.11 3.33 2.79
C GLY A 286 -4.65 3.77 2.72
N LEU A 287 -4.41 4.94 2.11
CA LEU A 287 -3.05 5.48 1.97
C LEU A 287 -2.80 6.62 2.95
N PHE A 288 -3.80 7.47 3.19
CA PHE A 288 -3.66 8.68 3.99
C PHE A 288 -4.35 8.57 5.36
N GLY A 289 -3.98 9.48 6.26
CA GLY A 289 -4.44 9.46 7.66
C GLY A 289 -3.37 8.86 8.57
N ASP A 290 -3.77 7.97 9.45
CA ASP A 290 -2.87 7.31 10.41
C ASP A 290 -1.86 6.41 9.69
N GLU A 291 -2.27 5.77 8.59
CA GLU A 291 -1.44 4.88 7.78
C GLU A 291 -0.22 5.61 7.18
N TRP A 292 -0.40 6.86 6.74
CA TRP A 292 0.62 7.64 6.01
C TRP A 292 1.94 7.85 6.76
N ASN A 293 1.86 7.92 8.09
CA ASN A 293 3.01 8.15 8.96
C ASN A 293 3.42 6.90 9.74
N ALA A 294 2.57 5.86 9.74
CA ALA A 294 2.82 4.64 10.50
C ALA A 294 3.84 3.72 9.82
N GLY A 295 4.01 3.82 8.50
CA GLY A 295 5.01 3.05 7.76
C GLY A 295 5.21 3.56 6.33
N PRO A 296 6.22 3.03 5.62
CA PRO A 296 6.56 3.47 4.27
C PRO A 296 5.58 2.95 3.21
N ALA A 297 4.92 1.81 3.44
CA ALA A 297 4.16 1.13 2.40
C ALA A 297 3.10 2.01 1.70
N PRO A 298 2.27 2.82 2.40
CA PRO A 298 1.35 3.75 1.73
C PRO A 298 2.01 4.73 0.75
N ARG A 299 3.18 5.26 1.13
CA ARG A 299 3.90 6.27 0.34
C ARG A 299 4.52 5.64 -0.91
N PHE A 300 5.20 4.52 -0.73
CA PHE A 300 5.84 3.80 -1.83
C PHE A 300 4.80 3.16 -2.75
N PHE A 301 3.68 2.68 -2.21
CA PHE A 301 2.57 2.20 -3.02
C PHE A 301 1.97 3.34 -3.86
N LEU A 302 1.72 4.53 -3.27
CA LEU A 302 1.27 5.70 -4.04
C LEU A 302 2.21 6.01 -5.20
N ALA A 303 3.53 6.01 -4.96
CA ALA A 303 4.51 6.29 -6.01
C ALA A 303 4.40 5.29 -7.18
N ARG A 304 4.21 4.00 -6.89
CA ARG A 304 4.05 2.94 -7.92
C ARG A 304 2.71 3.02 -8.63
N VAL A 305 1.65 3.44 -7.94
CA VAL A 305 0.36 3.71 -8.59
C VAL A 305 0.50 4.90 -9.55
N LEU A 306 1.19 5.98 -9.17
CA LEU A 306 1.43 7.10 -10.09
C LEU A 306 2.26 6.70 -11.32
N GLU A 307 3.25 5.82 -11.16
CA GLU A 307 3.99 5.22 -12.29
C GLU A 307 3.08 4.38 -13.19
N LEU A 308 2.19 3.56 -12.61
CA LEU A 308 1.22 2.76 -13.35
C LEU A 308 0.27 3.64 -14.18
N MET A 309 -0.18 4.76 -13.60
CA MET A 309 -1.14 5.66 -14.25
C MET A 309 -0.50 6.51 -15.35
N ASN A 310 0.82 6.71 -15.31
CA ASN A 310 1.57 7.43 -16.34
C ASN A 310 2.89 6.71 -16.68
N PRO A 311 2.83 5.60 -17.45
CA PRO A 311 4.00 4.82 -17.83
C PRO A 311 4.83 5.62 -18.84
N SER A 312 5.67 6.55 -18.36
CA SER A 312 6.61 7.26 -19.22
C SER A 312 7.69 6.29 -19.72
N ALA A 313 7.97 6.30 -21.03
CA ALA A 313 8.92 5.39 -21.69
C ALA A 313 10.35 5.43 -21.10
N ASP A 314 10.71 6.51 -20.42
CA ASP A 314 12.03 6.71 -19.79
C ASP A 314 12.13 6.14 -18.36
N GLN A 315 11.06 5.52 -17.86
CA GLN A 315 10.99 4.91 -16.54
C GLN A 315 10.70 3.41 -16.64
N SER A 316 11.62 2.67 -17.28
CA SER A 316 11.96 1.38 -16.67
C SER A 316 12.22 1.67 -15.19
N PRO A 317 11.70 0.88 -14.23
CA PRO A 317 11.97 1.13 -12.83
C PRO A 317 13.48 1.30 -12.76
N ALA A 318 13.94 2.50 -12.42
CA ALA A 318 15.32 2.67 -12.03
C ALA A 318 15.51 1.49 -11.09
N ARG A 319 16.40 0.57 -11.45
CA ARG A 319 16.83 -0.47 -10.53
C ARG A 319 17.34 0.35 -9.36
N GLU A 320 16.46 0.64 -8.41
CA GLU A 320 16.79 1.26 -7.14
C GLU A 320 17.85 0.31 -6.66
N LYS A 321 19.10 0.80 -6.71
CA LYS A 321 20.24 -0.05 -6.43
C LYS A 321 19.97 -0.52 -5.01
N GLU A 322 19.72 -1.82 -4.82
CA GLU A 322 19.92 -2.44 -3.52
C GLU A 322 21.34 -2.05 -3.16
N THR A 323 21.46 -1.08 -2.24
CA THR A 323 22.78 -0.60 -1.85
C THR A 323 23.35 -1.64 -0.91
N ASP A 324 24.32 -2.40 -1.40
CA ASP A 324 25.32 -3.04 -0.56
C ASP A 324 26.08 -1.93 0.17
N GLN A 325 25.87 -1.78 1.47
CA GLN A 325 26.68 -0.90 2.34
C GLN A 325 27.32 -1.71 3.45
#